data_AF-A0A0N8S6S6-F1
#
_entry.id   AF-A0A0N8S6S6-F1
#
_cell.length_a   1.000
_cell.length_b   1.000
_cell.length_c   1.000
_cell.angle_alpha   90.00
_cell.angle_beta   90.00
_cell.angle_gamma   90.00
#
_symmetry.space_group_name_H-M   'P 1'
#
loop_
_entity.id
_entity.type
_entity.pdbx_description
1 polymer ?
#
loop_
_entity_poly.entity_id
_entity_poly.type
_entity_poly.pdbx_seq_one_letter_code
_entity_poly.pdbx_strand_id
1 'polypeptide(L)'
;MPMQKSIEAVFYQCEHTGAFLKGPAAVVNILKSHYGESCGAAPYTLSHFSSILGYRFIREGVTCFIPQSKTPPSSDGPFPFAPLLASKDLIVPPLLMPRHMMLICDAIRANERNPGGLTVDFCLAVIYTPSNMGRYFESLFSEIDSFRPYMQHIDECIRAYLFGYVSVAVSGLILASEGILREIGAKIDSRFEGITSKDQFINVLTKIEDILMAKAYPGVEVPGFMRLKEYMLGFDEQLCLVDNFREYFTTRLYEKTSEVEGAIDMNRHSVLHGLSMDFNKPINFYRLFIMLVFLAFVSVLLGHSRASSFVPDTERSKLKSDCYDKLAALGASMKVRFPI
;
A
#
# COMPACT_ATOMS: atom_id res chain seq x y z
N MET A 1 30.66 -33.75 -15.56
CA MET A 1 30.57 -32.88 -14.37
C MET A 1 29.36 -33.31 -13.57
N PRO A 2 29.44 -33.46 -12.24
CA PRO A 2 28.26 -33.74 -11.42
C PRO A 2 27.24 -32.61 -11.62
N MET A 3 25.98 -32.98 -11.82
CA MET A 3 24.88 -32.05 -12.05
C MET A 3 24.69 -31.22 -10.78
N GLN A 4 24.96 -29.91 -10.86
CA GLN A 4 24.74 -29.02 -9.72
C GLN A 4 23.26 -29.08 -9.33
N LYS A 5 23.00 -29.31 -8.04
CA LYS A 5 21.62 -29.30 -7.53
C LYS A 5 21.05 -27.89 -7.59
N SER A 6 19.73 -27.78 -7.70
CA SER A 6 19.05 -26.49 -7.53
C SER A 6 19.22 -25.98 -6.09
N ILE A 7 19.18 -24.66 -5.92
CA ILE A 7 19.19 -24.02 -4.59
C ILE A 7 18.09 -24.56 -3.67
N GLU A 8 16.93 -24.84 -4.25
CA GLU A 8 15.79 -25.43 -3.57
C GLU A 8 16.13 -26.82 -3.01
N ALA A 9 16.71 -27.70 -3.83
CA ALA A 9 17.11 -29.04 -3.41
C ALA A 9 18.20 -29.01 -2.33
N VAL A 10 19.12 -28.04 -2.38
CA VAL A 10 20.13 -27.86 -1.34
C VAL A 10 19.53 -27.34 -0.04
N PHE A 11 18.59 -26.40 -0.11
CA PHE A 11 17.82 -25.96 1.06
C PHE A 11 17.14 -27.14 1.76
N TYR A 12 16.40 -27.99 1.01
CA TYR A 12 15.73 -29.17 1.58
C TYR A 12 16.71 -30.18 2.16
N GLN A 13 17.90 -30.34 1.56
CA GLN A 13 18.95 -31.19 2.12
C GLN A 13 19.47 -30.63 3.46
N CYS A 14 19.68 -29.32 3.57
CA CYS A 14 20.08 -28.68 4.83
C CYS A 14 19.01 -28.85 5.92
N GLU A 15 17.73 -28.72 5.57
CA GLU A 15 16.60 -28.96 6.47
C GLU A 15 16.55 -30.42 6.93
N HIS A 16 16.56 -31.37 5.99
CA HIS A 16 16.44 -32.80 6.29
C HIS A 16 17.62 -33.35 7.12
N THR A 17 18.83 -32.84 6.90
CA THR A 17 20.03 -33.25 7.66
C THR A 17 20.19 -32.53 9.00
N GLY A 18 19.29 -31.60 9.32
CA GLY A 18 19.38 -30.72 10.49
C GLY A 18 20.60 -29.79 10.45
N ALA A 19 21.14 -29.49 9.27
CA ALA A 19 22.34 -28.67 9.13
C ALA A 19 22.14 -27.26 9.67
N PHE A 20 20.95 -26.68 9.51
CA PHE A 20 20.61 -25.37 10.07
C PHE A 20 20.72 -25.36 11.61
N LEU A 21 20.37 -26.45 12.29
CA LEU A 21 20.49 -26.60 13.75
C LEU A 21 21.92 -26.87 14.20
N LYS A 22 22.71 -27.58 13.38
CA LYS A 22 24.14 -27.87 13.64
C LYS A 22 25.04 -26.64 13.47
N GLY A 23 24.52 -25.56 12.88
CA GLY A 23 25.19 -24.28 12.74
C GLY A 23 25.96 -24.10 11.42
N PRO A 24 26.66 -22.96 11.27
CA PRO A 24 27.20 -22.51 9.99
C PRO A 24 28.12 -23.50 9.26
N ALA A 25 28.99 -24.21 9.99
CA ALA A 25 29.94 -25.14 9.39
C ALA A 25 29.24 -26.29 8.65
N ALA A 26 28.13 -26.80 9.18
CA ALA A 26 27.39 -27.89 8.55
C ALA A 26 26.74 -27.45 7.23
N VAL A 27 26.16 -26.25 7.20
CA VAL A 27 25.52 -25.69 5.99
C VAL A 27 26.56 -25.35 4.92
N VAL A 28 27.67 -24.71 5.32
CA VAL A 28 28.77 -24.37 4.41
C VAL A 28 29.38 -25.61 3.78
N ASN A 29 29.55 -26.71 4.53
CA ASN A 29 30.05 -27.97 3.98
C ASN A 29 29.10 -28.55 2.92
N ILE A 30 27.78 -28.50 3.15
CA ILE A 30 26.79 -28.95 2.15
C ILE A 30 26.87 -28.07 0.89
N LEU A 31 26.92 -26.74 1.05
CA LEU A 31 27.02 -25.81 -0.08
C LEU A 31 28.30 -26.07 -0.91
N LYS A 32 29.44 -26.23 -0.25
CA LYS A 32 30.72 -26.54 -0.91
C LYS A 32 30.71 -27.89 -1.63
N SER A 33 30.00 -28.90 -1.09
CA SER A 33 29.88 -30.21 -1.73
C SER A 33 29.13 -30.17 -3.07
N HIS A 34 28.19 -29.22 -3.24
CA HIS A 34 27.40 -29.08 -4.47
C HIS A 34 27.95 -28.02 -5.43
N TYR A 35 28.55 -26.95 -4.90
CA TYR A 35 28.95 -25.77 -5.68
C TYR A 35 30.45 -25.50 -5.69
N GLY A 36 31.24 -26.36 -5.05
CA GLY A 36 32.70 -26.25 -4.94
C GLY A 36 33.18 -25.35 -3.81
N GLU A 37 34.45 -25.50 -3.43
CA GLU A 37 35.10 -24.71 -2.37
C GLU A 37 35.13 -23.21 -2.67
N SER A 38 35.19 -22.83 -3.95
CA SER A 38 35.24 -21.44 -4.40
C SER A 38 33.90 -20.72 -4.38
N CYS A 39 32.80 -21.37 -3.94
CA CYS A 39 31.47 -20.75 -3.91
C CYS A 39 31.34 -19.64 -2.84
N GLY A 40 32.30 -19.50 -1.93
CA GLY A 40 32.33 -18.42 -0.93
C GLY A 40 31.18 -18.47 0.07
N ALA A 41 30.62 -19.65 0.33
CA ALA A 41 29.48 -19.83 1.23
C ALA A 41 29.77 -19.30 2.64
N ALA A 42 28.94 -18.38 3.12
CA ALA A 42 29.05 -17.78 4.45
C ALA A 42 27.68 -17.39 5.03
N PRO A 43 27.54 -17.32 6.37
CA PRO A 43 26.38 -16.70 7.00
C PRO A 43 26.15 -15.28 6.47
N TYR A 44 24.89 -14.94 6.22
CA TYR A 44 24.52 -13.64 5.68
C TYR A 44 23.12 -13.26 6.16
N THR A 45 22.89 -11.97 6.37
CA THR A 45 21.57 -11.41 6.65
C THR A 45 21.09 -10.67 5.41
N LEU A 46 20.05 -11.20 4.77
CA LEU A 46 19.39 -10.52 3.67
C LEU A 46 18.39 -9.50 4.26
N SER A 47 18.62 -8.22 3.99
CA SER A 47 17.75 -7.13 4.43
C SER A 47 16.70 -6.83 3.37
N HIS A 48 15.43 -7.06 3.68
CA HIS A 48 14.28 -6.70 2.84
C HIS A 48 13.08 -6.39 3.72
N PHE A 49 12.89 -5.13 4.12
CA PHE A 49 11.97 -4.66 5.19
C PHE A 49 12.26 -5.27 6.57
N SER A 50 12.35 -6.60 6.66
CA SER A 50 12.85 -7.38 7.79
C SER A 50 14.19 -8.05 7.47
N SER A 51 14.89 -8.46 8.52
CA SER A 51 16.14 -9.24 8.39
C SER A 51 15.82 -10.72 8.21
N ILE A 52 16.31 -11.32 7.12
CA ILE A 52 16.22 -12.76 6.85
C ILE A 52 17.60 -13.38 7.07
N LEU A 53 17.73 -14.21 8.11
CA LEU A 53 18.96 -14.93 8.39
C LEU A 53 19.14 -16.11 7.43
N GLY A 54 20.34 -16.28 6.89
CA GLY A 54 20.62 -17.29 5.89
C GLY A 54 22.10 -17.43 5.56
N TYR A 55 22.34 -17.92 4.34
CA TYR A 55 23.66 -18.17 3.80
C TYR A 55 23.74 -17.64 2.38
N ARG A 56 24.76 -16.85 2.10
CA ARG A 56 25.06 -16.33 0.76
C ARG A 56 26.21 -17.14 0.15
N PHE A 57 26.12 -17.42 -1.14
CA PHE A 57 27.14 -18.13 -1.91
C PHE A 57 27.04 -17.76 -3.39
N ILE A 58 27.99 -18.23 -4.21
CA ILE A 58 28.02 -18.03 -5.66
C ILE A 58 27.80 -19.36 -6.36
N ARG A 59 26.82 -19.41 -7.27
CA ARG A 59 26.61 -20.52 -8.22
C ARG A 59 26.72 -19.97 -9.63
N GLU A 60 27.63 -20.50 -10.44
CA GLU A 60 27.76 -20.12 -11.87
C GLU A 60 27.90 -18.59 -12.09
N GLY A 61 28.58 -17.90 -11.17
CA GLY A 61 28.76 -16.44 -11.24
C GLY A 61 27.56 -15.62 -10.72
N VAL A 62 26.47 -16.26 -10.32
CA VAL A 62 25.28 -15.62 -9.75
C VAL A 62 25.35 -15.66 -8.23
N THR A 63 25.00 -14.55 -7.57
CA THR A 63 24.83 -14.53 -6.11
C THR A 63 23.55 -15.27 -5.75
N CYS A 64 23.66 -16.25 -4.85
CA CYS A 64 22.54 -17.01 -4.33
C CYS A 64 22.40 -16.80 -2.82
N PHE A 65 21.19 -17.00 -2.31
CA PHE A 65 20.89 -16.97 -0.88
C PHE A 65 19.91 -18.10 -0.53
N ILE A 66 20.18 -18.82 0.57
CA ILE A 66 19.20 -19.72 1.20
C ILE A 66 18.91 -19.27 2.64
N PRO A 67 17.64 -19.19 3.07
CA PRO A 67 17.30 -18.79 4.43
C PRO A 67 17.57 -19.95 5.40
N GLN A 68 17.62 -19.65 6.70
CA GLN A 68 17.70 -20.66 7.76
C GLN A 68 16.35 -21.34 8.06
N SER A 69 15.24 -20.72 7.62
CA SER A 69 13.87 -21.17 7.89
C SER A 69 12.98 -20.93 6.67
N LYS A 70 11.97 -21.79 6.50
CA LYS A 70 10.85 -21.56 5.56
C LYS A 70 9.77 -20.67 6.13
N THR A 71 9.76 -20.44 7.44
CA THR A 71 8.85 -19.48 8.03
C THR A 71 9.34 -18.07 7.66
N PRO A 72 8.49 -17.20 7.11
CA PRO A 72 8.88 -15.83 6.85
C PRO A 72 9.28 -15.13 8.17
N PRO A 73 10.20 -14.16 8.13
CA PRO A 73 10.46 -13.35 9.31
C PRO A 73 9.18 -12.61 9.72
N SER A 74 8.99 -12.39 11.01
CA SER A 74 7.99 -11.44 11.48
C SER A 74 8.46 -10.01 11.17
N SER A 75 7.60 -9.19 10.57
CA SER A 75 7.85 -7.76 10.45
C SER A 75 7.39 -7.01 11.71
N ASP A 76 8.27 -6.16 12.23
CA ASP A 76 7.96 -5.16 13.25
C ASP A 76 7.40 -3.85 12.63
N GLY A 77 7.22 -3.82 11.31
CA GLY A 77 6.72 -2.68 10.54
C GLY A 77 5.25 -2.35 10.80
N PRO A 78 4.63 -1.41 10.06
CA PRO A 78 3.23 -0.98 10.26
C PRO A 78 2.19 -2.04 9.87
N PHE A 79 2.60 -3.25 9.51
CA PHE A 79 1.70 -4.31 9.09
C PHE A 79 0.78 -4.97 10.14
N PRO A 80 1.06 -4.97 11.47
CA PRO A 80 0.11 -5.51 12.42
C PRO A 80 -1.18 -4.67 12.52
N PHE A 81 -1.24 -3.50 11.87
CA PHE A 81 -2.41 -2.62 11.86
C PHE A 81 -3.45 -2.98 10.79
N ALA A 82 -3.08 -3.71 9.72
CA ALA A 82 -3.95 -3.93 8.57
C ALA A 82 -5.31 -4.57 8.93
N PRO A 83 -5.38 -5.65 9.75
CA PRO A 83 -6.67 -6.23 10.16
C PRO A 83 -7.53 -5.26 10.96
N LEU A 84 -6.89 -4.44 11.81
CA LEU A 84 -7.61 -3.48 12.66
C LEU A 84 -8.19 -2.33 11.82
N LEU A 85 -7.44 -1.81 10.85
CA LEU A 85 -7.92 -0.77 9.93
C LEU A 85 -9.02 -1.30 9.01
N ALA A 86 -8.88 -2.53 8.51
CA ALA A 86 -9.90 -3.19 7.70
C ALA A 86 -11.24 -3.34 8.45
N SER A 87 -11.21 -3.54 9.77
CA SER A 87 -12.43 -3.60 10.60
C SER A 87 -13.26 -2.29 10.60
N LYS A 88 -12.68 -1.19 10.12
CA LYS A 88 -13.34 0.11 9.91
C LYS A 88 -13.36 0.54 8.45
N ASP A 89 -13.23 -0.41 7.52
CA ASP A 89 -13.19 -0.18 6.07
C ASP A 89 -12.15 0.89 5.68
N LEU A 90 -10.99 0.83 6.30
CA LEU A 90 -9.84 1.67 5.99
C LEU A 90 -8.73 0.81 5.40
N ILE A 91 -8.19 1.26 4.27
CA ILE A 91 -6.93 0.73 3.77
C ILE A 91 -5.78 1.28 4.61
N VAL A 92 -4.68 0.53 4.68
CA VAL A 92 -3.44 0.98 5.34
C VAL A 92 -2.91 2.22 4.61
N PRO A 93 -2.92 3.42 5.21
CA PRO A 93 -2.48 4.62 4.52
C PRO A 93 -0.96 4.61 4.34
N PRO A 94 -0.44 4.76 3.11
CA PRO A 94 0.99 4.90 2.91
C PRO A 94 1.46 6.30 3.32
N LEU A 95 2.77 6.45 3.50
CA LEU A 95 3.44 7.72 3.81
C LEU A 95 3.05 8.34 5.17
N LEU A 96 2.38 7.58 6.03
CA LEU A 96 2.17 7.97 7.42
C LEU A 96 3.32 7.53 8.32
N MET A 97 3.67 8.42 9.25
CA MET A 97 4.60 8.08 10.33
C MET A 97 3.97 7.02 11.26
N PRO A 98 4.76 6.11 11.84
CA PRO A 98 4.24 5.08 12.75
C PRO A 98 3.35 5.62 13.88
N ARG A 99 3.67 6.80 14.44
CA ARG A 99 2.84 7.47 15.46
C ARG A 99 1.42 7.80 14.98
N HIS A 100 1.23 8.13 13.70
CA HIS A 100 -0.09 8.44 13.15
C HIS A 100 -0.91 7.15 12.99
N MET A 101 -0.25 6.05 12.59
CA MET A 101 -0.89 4.74 12.53
C MET A 101 -1.33 4.27 13.92
N MET A 102 -0.47 4.42 14.93
CA MET A 102 -0.82 4.13 16.32
C MET A 102 -2.02 4.97 16.79
N LEU A 103 -2.04 6.28 16.50
CA LEU A 103 -3.16 7.17 16.83
C LEU A 103 -4.50 6.68 16.25
N ILE A 104 -4.51 6.22 14.99
CA ILE A 104 -5.72 5.67 14.37
C ILE A 104 -6.11 4.36 15.05
N CYS A 105 -5.18 3.44 15.24
CA CYS A 105 -5.44 2.14 15.87
C CYS A 105 -5.94 2.27 17.31
N ASP A 106 -5.37 3.20 18.09
CA ASP A 106 -5.81 3.45 19.46
C ASP A 106 -7.21 4.07 19.49
N ALA A 107 -7.55 4.93 18.53
CA ALA A 107 -8.93 5.42 18.38
C ALA A 107 -9.91 4.29 18.05
N ILE A 108 -9.55 3.34 17.19
CA ILE A 108 -10.39 2.16 16.89
C ILE A 108 -10.67 1.36 18.17
N ARG A 109 -9.61 1.00 18.90
CA ARG A 109 -9.71 0.21 20.15
C ARG A 109 -10.44 0.97 21.26
N ALA A 110 -10.25 2.29 21.36
CA ALA A 110 -10.90 3.12 22.37
C ALA A 110 -12.40 3.23 22.10
N ASN A 111 -12.80 3.39 20.84
CA ASN A 111 -14.20 3.52 20.43
C ASN A 111 -15.00 2.22 20.67
N GLU A 112 -14.36 1.05 20.61
CA GLU A 112 -14.97 -0.22 21.03
C GLU A 112 -15.36 -0.26 22.52
N ARG A 113 -14.62 0.48 23.37
CA ARG A 113 -14.81 0.49 24.83
C ARG A 113 -15.62 1.71 25.31
N ASN A 114 -15.51 2.83 24.59
CA ASN A 114 -16.17 4.08 24.92
C ASN A 114 -16.57 4.82 23.62
N PRO A 115 -17.81 4.64 23.15
CA PRO A 115 -18.28 5.24 21.90
C PRO A 115 -18.27 6.78 21.83
N GLY A 116 -18.13 7.46 22.97
CA GLY A 116 -18.03 8.94 23.05
C GLY A 116 -16.60 9.48 23.05
N GLY A 117 -15.59 8.63 22.88
CA GLY A 117 -14.17 8.99 22.92
C GLY A 117 -13.60 9.51 21.60
N LEU A 118 -12.28 9.44 21.49
CA LEU A 118 -11.54 9.77 20.26
C LEU A 118 -12.03 8.92 19.09
N THR A 119 -12.50 9.56 18.02
CA THR A 119 -12.99 8.87 16.82
C THR A 119 -11.92 8.77 15.74
N VAL A 120 -12.05 7.77 14.88
CA VAL A 120 -11.18 7.61 13.71
C VAL A 120 -11.26 8.84 12.80
N ASP A 121 -12.45 9.38 12.59
CA ASP A 121 -12.71 10.59 11.81
C ASP A 121 -11.90 11.78 12.32
N PHE A 122 -11.84 11.97 13.64
CA PHE A 122 -11.05 13.02 14.25
C PHE A 122 -9.55 12.80 14.02
N CYS A 123 -9.05 11.57 14.22
CA CYS A 123 -7.66 11.24 13.94
C CYS A 123 -7.28 11.54 12.48
N LEU A 124 -8.13 11.14 11.54
CA LEU A 124 -7.92 11.39 10.11
C LEU A 124 -7.95 12.89 9.79
N ALA A 125 -8.82 13.68 10.43
CA ALA A 125 -8.85 15.13 10.25
C ALA A 125 -7.60 15.85 10.78
N VAL A 126 -7.02 15.34 11.88
CA VAL A 126 -5.75 15.86 12.43
C VAL A 126 -4.56 15.48 11.54
N ILE A 127 -4.59 14.31 10.92
CA ILE A 127 -3.52 13.83 10.02
C ILE A 127 -3.60 14.50 8.65
N TYR A 128 -4.80 14.57 8.06
CA TYR A 128 -5.05 15.13 6.74
C TYR A 128 -5.68 16.51 6.85
N THR A 129 -4.96 17.44 7.45
CA THR A 129 -5.37 18.85 7.51
C THR A 129 -5.46 19.46 6.10
N PRO A 130 -6.20 20.57 5.90
CA PRO A 130 -6.25 21.24 4.60
C PRO A 130 -4.84 21.61 4.10
N SER A 131 -3.99 22.10 5.00
CA SER A 131 -2.56 22.28 4.77
C SER A 131 -1.86 21.03 4.22
N ASN A 132 -2.02 19.87 4.87
CA ASN A 132 -1.43 18.61 4.39
C ASN A 132 -2.03 18.14 3.05
N MET A 133 -3.32 18.35 2.81
CA MET A 133 -3.95 18.07 1.51
C MET A 133 -3.31 18.91 0.40
N GLY A 134 -3.04 20.20 0.65
CA GLY A 134 -2.35 21.09 -0.29
C GLY A 134 -0.94 20.61 -0.59
N ARG A 135 -0.26 20.09 0.43
CA ARG A 135 1.07 19.50 0.28
C ARG A 135 1.08 18.24 -0.57
N TYR A 136 0.17 17.29 -0.31
CA TYR A 136 0.03 16.10 -1.16
C TYR A 136 -0.35 16.47 -2.59
N PHE A 137 -1.25 17.43 -2.78
CA PHE A 137 -1.69 17.87 -4.09
C PHE A 137 -0.53 18.39 -4.95
N GLU A 138 0.26 19.33 -4.43
CA GLU A 138 1.37 19.92 -5.19
C GLU A 138 2.59 19.01 -5.22
N SER A 139 3.05 18.51 -4.08
CA SER A 139 4.36 17.84 -3.97
C SER A 139 4.34 16.34 -4.29
N LEU A 140 3.15 15.74 -4.44
CA LEU A 140 3.01 14.32 -4.78
C LEU A 140 2.15 14.12 -6.03
N PHE A 141 0.88 14.54 -6.01
CA PHE A 141 -0.05 14.25 -7.11
C PHE A 141 0.35 14.95 -8.41
N SER A 142 0.76 16.22 -8.34
CA SER A 142 1.12 16.99 -9.54
C SER A 142 2.36 16.46 -10.28
N GLU A 143 3.21 15.71 -9.58
CA GLU A 143 4.47 15.15 -10.08
C GLU A 143 4.30 13.74 -10.69
N ILE A 144 3.06 13.22 -10.74
CA ILE A 144 2.75 11.88 -11.25
C ILE A 144 1.96 11.99 -12.56
N ASP A 145 2.49 11.39 -13.63
CA ASP A 145 1.85 11.45 -14.95
C ASP A 145 0.42 10.88 -14.96
N SER A 146 0.18 9.76 -14.27
CA SER A 146 -1.15 9.12 -14.19
C SER A 146 -2.20 9.98 -13.47
N PHE A 147 -1.78 10.99 -12.71
CA PHE A 147 -2.68 11.94 -12.03
C PHE A 147 -2.98 13.16 -12.89
N ARG A 148 -2.11 13.50 -13.85
CA ARG A 148 -2.18 14.74 -14.64
C ARG A 148 -3.57 15.01 -15.24
N PRO A 149 -4.28 14.04 -15.85
CA PRO A 149 -5.62 14.29 -16.42
C PRO A 149 -6.68 14.65 -15.36
N TYR A 150 -6.46 14.27 -14.11
CA TYR A 150 -7.43 14.37 -13.02
C TYR A 150 -7.11 15.50 -12.03
N MET A 151 -5.98 16.20 -12.19
CA MET A 151 -5.52 17.21 -11.22
C MET A 151 -6.55 18.30 -10.94
N GLN A 152 -7.20 18.83 -11.97
CA GLN A 152 -8.25 19.84 -11.79
C GLN A 152 -9.45 19.27 -11.02
N HIS A 153 -9.91 18.07 -11.41
CA HIS A 153 -11.03 17.41 -10.76
C HIS A 153 -10.75 17.08 -9.29
N ILE A 154 -9.52 16.65 -8.97
CA ILE A 154 -9.07 16.43 -7.59
C ILE A 154 -9.08 17.75 -6.79
N ASP A 155 -8.59 18.85 -7.37
CA ASP A 155 -8.64 20.18 -6.73
C ASP A 155 -10.08 20.57 -6.40
N GLU A 156 -10.99 20.42 -7.36
CA GLU A 156 -12.42 20.72 -7.19
C GLU A 156 -13.05 19.86 -6.09
N CYS A 157 -12.73 18.57 -6.04
CA CYS A 157 -13.22 17.66 -4.99
C CYS A 157 -12.70 18.05 -3.59
N ILE A 158 -11.41 18.37 -3.47
CA ILE A 158 -10.84 18.82 -2.19
C ILE A 158 -11.51 20.13 -1.76
N ARG A 159 -11.63 21.10 -2.67
CA ARG A 159 -12.29 22.38 -2.38
C ARG A 159 -13.75 22.19 -1.96
N ALA A 160 -14.50 21.33 -2.65
CA ALA A 160 -15.87 20.99 -2.30
C ALA A 160 -15.96 20.43 -0.87
N TYR A 161 -15.06 19.51 -0.51
CA TYR A 161 -14.98 18.97 0.85
C TYR A 161 -14.71 20.05 1.89
N LEU A 162 -13.68 20.88 1.67
CA LEU A 162 -13.29 21.95 2.58
C LEU A 162 -14.40 22.99 2.77
N PHE A 163 -15.22 23.21 1.75
CA PHE A 163 -16.39 24.08 1.83
C PHE A 163 -17.60 23.42 2.51
N GLY A 164 -17.64 22.09 2.57
CA GLY A 164 -18.67 21.30 3.24
C GLY A 164 -19.57 20.46 2.33
N TYR A 165 -19.34 20.44 1.03
CA TYR A 165 -20.07 19.63 0.06
C TYR A 165 -19.48 18.21 -0.02
N VAL A 166 -19.66 17.45 1.05
CA VAL A 166 -19.04 16.12 1.21
C VAL A 166 -19.52 15.13 0.14
N SER A 167 -20.80 15.09 -0.19
CA SER A 167 -21.34 14.20 -1.23
C SER A 167 -20.73 14.42 -2.61
N VAL A 168 -20.52 15.69 -2.99
CA VAL A 168 -19.85 16.09 -4.23
C VAL A 168 -18.40 15.63 -4.24
N ALA A 169 -17.68 15.88 -3.14
CA ALA A 169 -16.29 15.48 -3.02
C ALA A 169 -16.12 13.95 -3.08
N VAL A 170 -16.94 13.19 -2.35
CA VAL A 170 -16.86 11.72 -2.28
C VAL A 170 -17.16 11.09 -3.64
N SER A 171 -18.27 11.48 -4.28
CA SER A 171 -18.64 10.96 -5.60
C SER A 171 -17.59 11.29 -6.67
N GLY A 172 -17.06 12.51 -6.66
CA GLY A 172 -15.99 12.93 -7.57
C GLY A 172 -14.68 12.17 -7.36
N LEU A 173 -14.24 11.95 -6.12
CA LEU A 173 -12.99 11.25 -5.84
C LEU A 173 -13.03 9.76 -6.21
N ILE A 174 -14.20 9.10 -6.19
CA ILE A 174 -14.35 7.74 -6.72
C ILE A 174 -13.96 7.73 -8.20
N LEU A 175 -14.53 8.64 -9.00
CA LEU A 175 -14.25 8.73 -10.43
C LEU A 175 -12.78 9.04 -10.71
N ALA A 176 -12.18 9.96 -9.94
CA ALA A 176 -10.76 10.28 -10.04
C ALA A 176 -9.90 9.02 -9.80
N SER A 177 -10.21 8.27 -8.74
CA SER A 177 -9.42 7.11 -8.33
C SER A 177 -9.52 5.96 -9.35
N GLU A 178 -10.71 5.71 -9.92
CA GLU A 178 -10.89 4.76 -11.03
C GLU A 178 -10.10 5.16 -12.27
N GLY A 179 -10.16 6.46 -12.62
CA GLY A 179 -9.42 7.02 -13.75
C GLY A 179 -7.91 6.89 -13.59
N ILE A 180 -7.38 7.20 -12.41
CA ILE A 180 -5.95 7.06 -12.10
C ILE A 180 -5.51 5.60 -12.14
N LEU A 181 -6.28 4.67 -11.56
CA LEU A 181 -5.93 3.25 -11.58
C LEU A 181 -5.88 2.70 -13.01
N ARG A 182 -6.75 3.20 -13.90
CA ARG A 182 -6.72 2.89 -15.35
C ARG A 182 -5.45 3.43 -16.02
N GLU A 183 -5.06 4.66 -15.74
CA GLU A 183 -3.80 5.24 -16.25
C GLU A 183 -2.57 4.48 -15.74
N ILE A 184 -2.58 4.04 -14.49
CA ILE A 184 -1.52 3.18 -13.94
C ILE A 184 -1.49 1.85 -14.70
N GLY A 185 -2.64 1.21 -14.89
CA GLY A 185 -2.77 -0.04 -15.64
C GLY A 185 -2.21 0.07 -17.06
N ALA A 186 -2.62 1.08 -17.81
CA ALA A 186 -2.15 1.32 -19.18
C ALA A 186 -0.62 1.47 -19.28
N LYS A 187 0.03 2.07 -18.27
CA LYS A 187 1.50 2.17 -18.20
C LYS A 187 2.19 0.85 -17.86
N ILE A 188 1.49 -0.06 -17.16
CA ILE A 188 2.02 -1.39 -16.83
C ILE A 188 1.95 -2.32 -18.03
N ASP A 189 0.80 -2.34 -18.71
CA ASP A 189 0.52 -3.23 -19.83
C ASP A 189 -0.57 -2.61 -20.72
N SER A 190 -0.33 -2.54 -22.03
CA SER A 190 -1.26 -1.93 -22.98
C SER A 190 -2.61 -2.65 -23.04
N ARG A 191 -2.70 -3.91 -22.59
CA ARG A 191 -3.97 -4.64 -22.46
C ARG A 191 -4.91 -4.03 -21.42
N PHE A 192 -4.39 -3.16 -20.54
CA PHE A 192 -5.19 -2.43 -19.56
C PHE A 192 -5.63 -1.04 -20.04
N GLU A 193 -5.37 -0.68 -21.29
CA GLU A 193 -5.94 0.55 -21.86
C GLU A 193 -7.47 0.48 -21.87
N GLY A 194 -8.13 1.52 -21.36
CA GLY A 194 -9.58 1.65 -21.40
C GLY A 194 -10.38 0.73 -20.46
N ILE A 195 -9.74 0.04 -19.50
CA ILE A 195 -10.42 -0.93 -18.62
C ILE A 195 -11.57 -0.36 -17.78
N THR A 196 -12.73 -1.00 -17.75
CA THR A 196 -13.90 -0.47 -17.00
C THR A 196 -14.48 -1.44 -15.98
N SER A 197 -14.11 -2.72 -16.03
CA SER A 197 -14.71 -3.74 -15.16
C SER A 197 -13.91 -3.98 -13.88
N LYS A 198 -14.61 -4.50 -12.85
CA LYS A 198 -14.02 -4.97 -11.58
C LYS A 198 -12.83 -5.90 -11.84
N ASP A 199 -13.02 -6.93 -12.66
CA ASP A 199 -12.02 -7.96 -12.92
C ASP A 199 -10.78 -7.39 -13.60
N GLN A 200 -10.95 -6.42 -14.49
CA GLN A 200 -9.83 -5.75 -15.13
C GLN A 200 -9.01 -4.91 -14.14
N PHE A 201 -9.66 -4.20 -13.22
CA PHE A 201 -8.96 -3.48 -12.15
C PHE A 201 -8.25 -4.43 -11.18
N ILE A 202 -8.86 -5.58 -10.85
CA ILE A 202 -8.20 -6.63 -10.06
C ILE A 202 -6.94 -7.12 -10.76
N ASN A 203 -7.02 -7.37 -12.07
CA ASN A 203 -5.85 -7.81 -12.85
C ASN A 203 -4.71 -6.78 -12.86
N VAL A 204 -5.03 -5.46 -12.85
CA VAL A 204 -4.02 -4.41 -12.68
C VAL A 204 -3.34 -4.54 -11.32
N LEU A 205 -4.12 -4.71 -10.23
CA LEU A 205 -3.57 -4.88 -8.88
C LEU A 205 -2.71 -6.13 -8.75
N THR A 206 -3.16 -7.27 -9.30
CA THR A 206 -2.35 -8.49 -9.38
C THR A 206 -1.05 -8.25 -10.15
N LYS A 207 -1.10 -7.47 -11.24
CA LYS A 207 0.12 -7.18 -12.00
C LYS A 207 1.09 -6.26 -11.24
N ILE A 208 0.58 -5.35 -10.41
CA ILE A 208 1.40 -4.56 -9.50
C ILE A 208 2.09 -5.48 -8.49
N GLU A 209 1.36 -6.42 -7.87
CA GLU A 209 1.93 -7.42 -6.96
C GLU A 209 3.06 -8.23 -7.64
N ASP A 210 2.83 -8.74 -8.85
CA ASP A 210 3.84 -9.47 -9.64
C ASP A 210 5.13 -8.67 -9.84
N ILE A 211 5.00 -7.36 -10.14
CA ILE A 211 6.14 -6.47 -10.36
C ILE A 211 6.92 -6.26 -9.07
N LEU A 212 6.24 -6.09 -7.93
CA LEU A 212 6.89 -5.94 -6.63
C LEU A 212 7.62 -7.23 -6.25
N MET A 213 6.99 -8.39 -6.42
CA MET A 213 7.57 -9.70 -6.15
C MET A 213 8.79 -10.00 -7.04
N ALA A 214 8.76 -9.60 -8.31
CA ALA A 214 9.89 -9.72 -9.21
C ALA A 214 11.10 -8.87 -8.76
N LYS A 215 10.84 -7.68 -8.18
CA LYS A 215 11.86 -6.74 -7.70
C LYS A 215 12.39 -7.03 -6.29
N ALA A 216 11.79 -7.94 -5.54
CA ALA A 216 12.10 -8.17 -4.12
C ALA A 216 13.55 -8.61 -3.83
N TYR A 217 14.15 -9.39 -4.74
CA TYR A 217 15.50 -9.92 -4.56
C TYR A 217 16.38 -9.57 -5.76
N PRO A 218 16.78 -8.30 -5.91
CA PRO A 218 17.52 -7.85 -7.09
C PRO A 218 18.93 -8.46 -7.10
N GLY A 219 19.27 -9.16 -8.18
CA GLY A 219 20.59 -9.76 -8.36
C GLY A 219 20.91 -10.95 -7.45
N VAL A 220 19.91 -11.48 -6.74
CA VAL A 220 20.06 -12.63 -5.84
C VAL A 220 19.07 -13.74 -6.22
N GLU A 221 19.60 -14.92 -6.51
CA GLU A 221 18.79 -16.13 -6.69
C GLU A 221 18.40 -16.68 -5.31
N VAL A 222 17.11 -16.89 -5.09
CA VAL A 222 16.54 -17.39 -3.83
C VAL A 222 15.64 -18.61 -4.12
N PRO A 223 15.46 -19.52 -3.15
CA PRO A 223 14.47 -20.59 -3.24
C PRO A 223 13.10 -20.11 -3.73
N GLY A 224 12.42 -20.95 -4.50
CA GLY A 224 11.13 -20.62 -5.12
C GLY A 224 10.08 -20.23 -4.09
N PHE A 225 10.09 -20.89 -2.92
CA PHE A 225 9.15 -20.57 -1.84
C PHE A 225 9.30 -19.13 -1.31
N MET A 226 10.50 -18.53 -1.39
CA MET A 226 10.70 -17.14 -0.96
C MET A 226 10.03 -16.13 -1.88
N ARG A 227 9.68 -16.54 -3.12
CA ARG A 227 8.95 -15.72 -4.09
C ARG A 227 7.45 -16.02 -4.10
N LEU A 228 6.95 -16.82 -3.16
CA LEU A 228 5.51 -17.00 -2.99
C LEU A 228 4.93 -15.77 -2.31
N LYS A 229 3.74 -15.35 -2.77
CA LYS A 229 3.04 -14.20 -2.21
C LYS A 229 2.83 -14.39 -0.71
N GLU A 230 2.39 -15.57 -0.29
CA GLU A 230 2.09 -15.92 1.10
C GLU A 230 3.33 -15.83 1.99
N TYR A 231 4.51 -16.16 1.46
CA TYR A 231 5.76 -16.00 2.18
C TYR A 231 6.11 -14.51 2.33
N MET A 232 6.03 -13.76 1.24
CA MET A 232 6.40 -12.34 1.22
C MET A 232 5.46 -11.46 2.03
N LEU A 233 4.16 -11.76 2.10
CA LEU A 233 3.20 -11.02 2.92
C LEU A 233 3.58 -11.00 4.42
N GLY A 234 4.41 -11.94 4.89
CA GLY A 234 4.92 -11.93 6.26
C GLY A 234 5.82 -10.74 6.60
N PHE A 235 6.44 -10.10 5.60
CA PHE A 235 7.43 -9.04 5.85
C PHE A 235 7.56 -7.95 4.79
N ASP A 236 7.17 -8.18 3.54
CA ASP A 236 7.24 -7.17 2.48
C ASP A 236 6.11 -6.16 2.63
N GLU A 237 6.40 -5.01 3.23
CA GLU A 237 5.40 -3.98 3.50
C GLU A 237 4.75 -3.42 2.23
N GLN A 238 5.47 -3.36 1.10
CA GLN A 238 4.92 -2.83 -0.15
C GLN A 238 3.88 -3.79 -0.74
N LEU A 239 4.22 -5.07 -0.82
CA LEU A 239 3.29 -6.09 -1.32
C LEU A 239 2.03 -6.15 -0.46
N CYS A 240 2.22 -6.04 0.85
CA CYS A 240 1.17 -6.19 1.82
C CYS A 240 0.23 -4.95 1.78
N LEU A 241 0.74 -3.73 1.51
CA LEU A 241 -0.08 -2.54 1.22
C LEU A 241 -0.97 -2.75 -0.01
N VAL A 242 -0.43 -3.32 -1.09
CA VAL A 242 -1.19 -3.58 -2.32
C VAL A 242 -2.25 -4.66 -2.10
N ASP A 243 -1.92 -5.71 -1.36
CA ASP A 243 -2.85 -6.79 -1.02
C ASP A 243 -4.03 -6.27 -0.18
N ASN A 244 -3.77 -5.44 0.84
CA ASN A 244 -4.82 -4.82 1.65
C ASN A 244 -5.71 -3.88 0.83
N PHE A 245 -5.13 -3.09 -0.08
CA PHE A 245 -5.91 -2.27 -1.00
C PHE A 245 -6.79 -3.13 -1.92
N ARG A 246 -6.25 -4.22 -2.45
CA ARG A 246 -6.97 -5.16 -3.31
C ARG A 246 -8.16 -5.77 -2.56
N GLU A 247 -7.95 -6.24 -1.33
CA GLU A 247 -9.01 -6.79 -0.48
C GLU A 247 -10.14 -5.77 -0.28
N TYR A 248 -9.81 -4.54 0.13
CA TYR A 248 -10.79 -3.44 0.29
C TYR A 248 -11.52 -3.14 -1.02
N PHE A 249 -10.78 -3.04 -2.12
CA PHE A 249 -11.35 -2.77 -3.44
C PHE A 249 -12.37 -3.84 -3.83
N THR A 250 -12.05 -5.12 -3.61
CA THR A 250 -12.91 -6.23 -4.03
C THR A 250 -14.11 -6.48 -3.14
N THR A 251 -13.96 -6.30 -1.83
CA THR A 251 -14.97 -6.67 -0.82
C THR A 251 -15.86 -5.50 -0.41
N ARG A 252 -15.42 -4.24 -0.64
CA ARG A 252 -16.16 -3.03 -0.27
C ARG A 252 -16.52 -2.18 -1.48
N LEU A 253 -15.51 -1.61 -2.15
CA LEU A 253 -15.74 -0.59 -3.18
C LEU A 253 -16.47 -1.17 -4.40
N TYR A 254 -16.08 -2.35 -4.87
CA TYR A 254 -16.61 -3.01 -6.07
C TYR A 254 -17.47 -4.25 -5.78
N GLU A 255 -17.88 -4.45 -4.53
CA GLU A 255 -18.77 -5.57 -4.21
C GLU A 255 -20.20 -5.29 -4.70
N LYS A 256 -21.03 -6.32 -4.82
CA LYS A 256 -22.46 -6.16 -5.04
C LYS A 256 -23.08 -5.41 -3.87
N THR A 257 -23.90 -4.40 -4.15
CA THR A 257 -24.58 -3.58 -3.12
C THR A 257 -25.34 -4.43 -2.09
N SER A 258 -25.92 -5.57 -2.49
CA SER A 258 -26.64 -6.49 -1.57
C SER A 258 -25.75 -7.18 -0.55
N GLU A 259 -24.45 -7.29 -0.82
CA GLU A 259 -23.49 -8.05 0.00
C GLU A 259 -22.60 -7.14 0.86
N VAL A 260 -22.68 -5.82 0.68
CA VAL A 260 -21.88 -4.88 1.48
C VAL A 260 -22.53 -4.68 2.85
N GLU A 261 -21.93 -5.32 3.86
CA GLU A 261 -22.31 -5.12 5.26
C GLU A 261 -21.52 -3.98 5.89
N GLY A 262 -22.18 -3.10 6.66
CA GLY A 262 -21.52 -2.04 7.44
C GLY A 262 -22.42 -0.83 7.70
N ALA A 263 -22.01 0.03 8.63
CA ALA A 263 -22.77 1.24 9.03
C ALA A 263 -22.55 2.45 8.10
N ILE A 264 -21.66 2.33 7.11
CA ILE A 264 -21.29 3.41 6.19
C ILE A 264 -21.14 2.83 4.79
N ASP A 265 -21.96 3.32 3.86
CA ASP A 265 -21.90 2.90 2.47
C ASP A 265 -20.75 3.60 1.73
N MET A 266 -19.77 2.81 1.28
CA MET A 266 -18.68 3.21 0.38
C MET A 266 -18.68 2.39 -0.91
N ASN A 267 -19.76 1.67 -1.18
CA ASN A 267 -19.90 0.89 -2.38
C ASN A 267 -20.03 1.81 -3.60
N ARG A 268 -19.18 1.60 -4.61
CA ARG A 268 -19.12 2.42 -5.83
C ARG A 268 -20.45 2.47 -6.56
N HIS A 269 -21.16 1.33 -6.64
CA HIS A 269 -22.46 1.26 -7.30
C HIS A 269 -23.50 2.05 -6.52
N SER A 270 -23.57 1.87 -5.19
CA SER A 270 -24.48 2.65 -4.34
C SER A 270 -24.26 4.14 -4.43
N VAL A 271 -23.00 4.60 -4.34
CA VAL A 271 -22.67 6.03 -4.38
C VAL A 271 -23.02 6.66 -5.72
N LEU A 272 -22.61 6.03 -6.82
CA LEU A 272 -22.77 6.62 -8.16
C LEU A 272 -24.20 6.54 -8.71
N HIS A 273 -25.02 5.61 -8.19
CA HIS A 273 -26.44 5.52 -8.53
C HIS A 273 -27.38 6.09 -7.45
N GLY A 274 -26.82 6.64 -6.37
CA GLY A 274 -27.61 7.25 -5.29
C GLY A 274 -28.52 6.28 -4.55
N LEU A 275 -28.12 5.01 -4.41
CA LEU A 275 -28.92 3.98 -3.72
C LEU A 275 -28.90 4.16 -2.20
N SER A 276 -27.88 4.82 -1.66
CA SER A 276 -27.75 5.24 -0.26
C SER A 276 -27.16 6.64 -0.21
N MET A 277 -27.51 7.42 0.82
CA MET A 277 -26.90 8.72 1.11
C MET A 277 -25.92 8.67 2.30
N ASP A 278 -25.73 7.50 2.92
CA ASP A 278 -24.82 7.31 4.06
C ASP A 278 -23.35 7.56 3.69
N PHE A 279 -23.04 7.64 2.40
CA PHE A 279 -21.72 8.01 1.90
C PHE A 279 -21.35 9.48 2.20
N ASN A 280 -22.33 10.35 2.50
CA ASN A 280 -22.14 11.78 2.76
C ASN A 280 -21.54 12.08 4.16
N LYS A 281 -20.65 11.22 4.66
CA LYS A 281 -19.96 11.37 5.95
C LYS A 281 -18.51 11.80 5.71
N PRO A 282 -17.95 12.76 6.49
CA PRO A 282 -16.59 13.24 6.29
C PRO A 282 -15.50 12.16 6.25
N ILE A 283 -15.67 11.05 6.99
CA ILE A 283 -14.74 9.91 6.97
C ILE A 283 -14.54 9.33 5.55
N ASN A 284 -15.56 9.36 4.71
CA ASN A 284 -15.51 8.80 3.37
C ASN A 284 -14.66 9.64 2.42
N PHE A 285 -14.61 10.95 2.63
CA PHE A 285 -13.62 11.79 1.95
C PHE A 285 -12.20 11.34 2.31
N TYR A 286 -11.91 11.12 3.60
CA TYR A 286 -10.58 10.66 4.01
C TYR A 286 -10.23 9.28 3.47
N ARG A 287 -11.19 8.33 3.45
CA ARG A 287 -10.99 7.00 2.82
C ARG A 287 -10.55 7.13 1.36
N LEU A 288 -11.20 7.99 0.59
CA LEU A 288 -10.87 8.22 -0.82
C LEU A 288 -9.59 9.05 -0.99
N PHE A 289 -9.33 10.00 -0.10
CA PHE A 289 -8.07 10.74 -0.10
C PHE A 289 -6.88 9.82 0.17
N ILE A 290 -7.01 8.91 1.14
CA ILE A 290 -6.02 7.86 1.40
C ILE A 290 -5.83 6.97 0.16
N MET A 291 -6.91 6.62 -0.55
CA MET A 291 -6.84 5.90 -1.82
C MET A 291 -6.04 6.67 -2.88
N LEU A 292 -6.20 7.99 -3.00
CA LEU A 292 -5.34 8.80 -3.88
C LEU A 292 -3.87 8.75 -3.44
N VAL A 293 -3.58 8.90 -2.14
CA VAL A 293 -2.20 8.79 -1.63
C VAL A 293 -1.62 7.40 -1.92
N PHE A 294 -2.43 6.35 -1.81
CA PHE A 294 -2.04 4.98 -2.16
C PHE A 294 -1.72 4.82 -3.65
N LEU A 295 -2.61 5.27 -4.55
CA LEU A 295 -2.36 5.19 -5.99
C LEU A 295 -1.13 6.02 -6.40
N ALA A 296 -0.90 7.15 -5.73
CA ALA A 296 0.30 7.95 -5.91
C ALA A 296 1.56 7.20 -5.47
N PHE A 297 1.52 6.59 -4.28
CA PHE A 297 2.61 5.77 -3.76
C PHE A 297 2.94 4.58 -4.69
N VAL A 298 1.93 3.86 -5.16
CA VAL A 298 2.10 2.78 -6.15
C VAL A 298 2.77 3.29 -7.43
N SER A 299 2.36 4.47 -7.93
CA SER A 299 2.98 5.07 -9.11
C SER A 299 4.47 5.35 -8.91
N VAL A 300 4.87 5.78 -7.70
CA VAL A 300 6.27 5.95 -7.32
C VAL A 300 7.00 4.61 -7.25
N LEU A 301 6.42 3.58 -6.61
CA LEU A 301 7.00 2.23 -6.51
C LEU A 301 7.26 1.59 -7.88
N LEU A 302 6.35 1.82 -8.83
CA LEU A 302 6.49 1.31 -10.19
C LEU A 302 7.56 2.05 -10.99
N GLY A 303 8.02 3.22 -10.53
CA GLY A 303 8.94 4.09 -11.26
C GLY A 303 8.24 4.91 -12.35
N HIS A 304 6.91 5.07 -12.27
CA HIS A 304 6.11 5.85 -13.22
C HIS A 304 6.07 7.35 -12.88
N SER A 305 6.91 7.81 -11.95
CA SER A 305 6.91 9.16 -11.43
C SER A 305 8.29 9.60 -10.98
N ARG A 306 8.52 10.92 -10.99
CA ARG A 306 9.68 11.58 -10.36
C ARG A 306 9.38 12.07 -8.94
N ALA A 307 8.16 11.89 -8.46
CA ALA A 307 7.72 12.32 -7.15
C ALA A 307 8.50 11.57 -6.05
N SER A 308 8.72 12.27 -4.95
CA SER A 308 9.35 11.70 -3.76
C SER A 308 8.29 11.20 -2.79
N SER A 309 8.46 9.98 -2.27
CA SER A 309 7.65 9.44 -1.17
C SER A 309 7.79 10.22 0.14
N PHE A 310 8.74 11.16 0.24
CA PHE A 310 8.88 12.04 1.41
C PHE A 310 7.98 13.28 1.37
N VAL A 311 7.32 13.55 0.22
CA VAL A 311 6.36 14.66 0.02
C VAL A 311 6.89 16.00 0.56
N PRO A 312 7.89 16.60 -0.11
CA PRO A 312 8.60 17.77 0.42
C PRO A 312 7.72 19.02 0.52
N ASP A 313 8.05 19.91 1.44
CA ASP A 313 7.49 21.25 1.50
C ASP A 313 8.21 22.18 0.51
N THR A 314 7.51 22.55 -0.56
CA THR A 314 7.98 23.50 -1.58
C THR A 314 7.23 24.82 -1.45
N GLU A 315 7.73 25.88 -2.09
CA GLU A 315 6.99 27.17 -2.11
C GLU A 315 5.61 27.03 -2.78
N ARG A 316 5.50 26.21 -3.83
CA ARG A 316 4.19 25.93 -4.47
C ARG A 316 3.25 25.19 -3.52
N SER A 317 3.77 24.18 -2.82
CA SER A 317 2.96 23.41 -1.88
C SER A 317 2.46 24.27 -0.73
N LYS A 318 3.30 25.15 -0.18
CA LYS A 318 2.89 26.12 0.86
C LYS A 318 1.76 27.04 0.38
N LEU A 319 1.86 27.59 -0.84
CA LEU A 319 0.81 28.43 -1.40
C LEU A 319 -0.53 27.67 -1.54
N LYS A 320 -0.47 26.39 -1.95
CA LYS A 320 -1.65 25.54 -2.05
C LYS A 320 -2.23 25.22 -0.68
N SER A 321 -1.39 24.86 0.28
CA SER A 321 -1.75 24.64 1.68
C SER A 321 -2.47 25.86 2.27
N ASP A 322 -1.90 27.06 2.11
CA ASP A 322 -2.51 28.32 2.57
C ASP A 322 -3.87 28.58 1.91
N CYS A 323 -4.00 28.26 0.62
CA CYS A 323 -5.27 28.39 -0.09
C CYS A 323 -6.34 27.46 0.51
N TYR A 324 -6.00 26.22 0.77
CA TYR A 324 -6.91 25.24 1.37
C TYR A 324 -7.26 25.57 2.83
N ASP A 325 -6.30 26.05 3.63
CA ASP A 325 -6.58 26.49 5.00
C ASP A 325 -7.56 27.68 5.02
N LYS A 326 -7.36 28.67 4.15
CA LYS A 326 -8.29 29.81 4.01
C LYS A 326 -9.68 29.37 3.54
N LEU A 327 -9.75 28.43 2.61
CA LEU A 327 -11.02 27.90 2.12
C LEU A 327 -11.77 27.11 3.20
N ALA A 328 -11.06 26.30 3.99
CA ALA A 328 -11.64 25.57 5.12
C ALA A 328 -12.19 26.54 6.18
N ALA A 329 -11.45 27.61 6.49
CA ALA A 329 -11.89 28.65 7.42
C ALA A 329 -13.15 29.38 6.91
N LEU A 330 -13.20 29.69 5.61
CA LEU A 330 -14.37 30.27 4.98
C LEU A 330 -15.58 29.32 5.03
N GLY A 331 -15.40 28.05 4.66
CA GLY A 331 -16.45 27.03 4.72
C GLY A 331 -17.00 26.85 6.13
N ALA A 332 -16.13 26.80 7.14
CA ALA A 332 -16.53 26.76 8.54
C ALA A 332 -17.34 28.01 8.95
N SER A 333 -16.90 29.20 8.55
CA SER A 333 -17.63 30.45 8.81
C SER A 333 -19.01 30.46 8.15
N MET A 334 -19.11 29.95 6.92
CA MET A 334 -20.38 29.87 6.20
C MET A 334 -21.35 28.90 6.85
N LYS A 335 -20.90 27.73 7.32
CA LYS A 335 -21.76 26.77 8.05
C LYS A 335 -22.34 27.35 9.34
N VAL A 336 -21.59 28.20 10.03
CA VAL A 336 -22.06 28.89 11.25
C VAL A 336 -23.06 29.98 10.91
N ARG A 337 -22.82 30.76 9.85
CA ARG A 337 -23.68 31.90 9.47
C ARG A 337 -24.94 31.49 8.72
N PHE A 338 -24.85 30.44 7.93
CA PHE A 338 -25.92 29.92 7.09
C PHE A 338 -26.00 28.40 7.32
N PRO A 339 -26.57 27.96 8.46
CA PRO A 339 -26.85 26.54 8.66
C PRO A 339 -27.82 26.09 7.56
N ILE A 340 -27.33 25.20 6.70
CA ILE A 340 -28.11 24.56 5.62
C ILE A 340 -28.99 23.48 6.22
#